data_AF-A0A402AGA1-F1
#
_entry.id   AF-A0A402AGA1-F1
#
_cell.length_a   1.000
_cell.length_b   1.000
_cell.length_c   1.000
_cell.angle_alpha   90.00
_cell.angle_beta   90.00
_cell.angle_gamma   90.00
#
_symmetry.space_group_name_H-M   'P 1'
#
loop_
_entity.id
_entity.type
_entity.pdbx_description
1 polymer ?
#
loop_
_entity_poly.entity_id
_entity_poly.type
_entity_poly.pdbx_seq_one_letter_code
_entity_poly.pdbx_strand_id
1 'polypeptide(L)'
;MKKYPPWKLIFVFALLALCLQGCLEGSDTNYKSVTTGANGDVKINVQQAIFKGKMYFTLDRNLYVLDGKDKVHPKQLTRGMDVRDPAVSPNGKLIAFIIHYKDYSDLAYMPASGGKPTVIATGTGTFIPVGDSVRSSYHWFAQPAWDPDNEHIYFLGDNQKHYWDPKLVGNYDADILDLQVFKISIHDRLTQANAESAQAVAYTAIGAGGLRDPAYRPGAGHKDELVYTSYKYIAPDYSKLAVQINLIDVNAINDNVQQFPDNPYAQKYHPGAYGNEIDPSVALTPEQANLTNMQPSFSPDGNTLIYVRRDDATHMSLYTMSVVNGVTSDPNDPAFDPNSAANSQKGLSLYGKSTKLMTSQYLSQPVWSPDGSQIAYYDYHDNIFDLWLASVVKDSKTGSYSIQKDSTVQLTQASGNLDADSRMAWGA
;
A
#
# COMPACT_ATOMS: atom_id res chain seq x y z
N MET A 1 -62.29 -14.22 -38.34
CA MET A 1 -61.34 -13.31 -37.66
C MET A 1 -62.04 -12.71 -36.44
N LYS A 2 -61.62 -13.05 -35.22
CA LYS A 2 -62.22 -12.50 -33.98
C LYS A 2 -61.80 -11.03 -33.84
N LYS A 3 -62.77 -10.10 -33.86
CA LYS A 3 -62.53 -8.67 -33.62
C LYS A 3 -62.28 -8.47 -32.13
N TYR A 4 -61.05 -8.12 -31.75
CA TYR A 4 -60.73 -7.75 -30.38
C TYR A 4 -61.29 -6.34 -30.10
N PRO A 5 -62.01 -6.14 -28.98
CA PRO A 5 -62.60 -4.85 -28.68
C PRO A 5 -61.52 -3.82 -28.27
N PRO A 6 -61.61 -2.56 -28.73
CA PRO A 6 -60.52 -1.56 -28.67
C PRO A 6 -60.11 -1.18 -27.25
N TRP A 7 -61.00 -1.29 -26.27
CA TRP A 7 -60.71 -1.03 -24.85
C TRP A 7 -59.64 -1.95 -24.23
N LYS A 8 -59.43 -3.15 -24.77
CA LYS A 8 -58.39 -4.08 -24.29
C LYS A 8 -57.01 -3.62 -24.73
N LEU A 9 -56.90 -2.99 -25.90
CA LEU A 9 -55.65 -2.35 -26.33
C LEU A 9 -55.32 -1.17 -25.42
N ILE A 10 -56.30 -0.34 -25.06
CA ILE A 10 -56.11 0.82 -24.17
C ILE A 10 -55.63 0.37 -22.79
N PHE A 11 -56.21 -0.70 -22.22
CA PHE A 11 -55.75 -1.26 -20.96
C PHE A 11 -54.32 -1.82 -21.02
N VAL A 12 -53.97 -2.49 -22.13
CA VAL A 12 -52.61 -2.99 -22.34
C VAL A 12 -51.62 -1.84 -22.49
N PHE A 13 -51.96 -0.77 -23.23
CA PHE A 13 -51.10 0.42 -23.35
C PHE A 13 -51.00 1.22 -22.05
N ALA A 14 -52.06 1.29 -21.24
CA ALA A 14 -52.02 1.92 -19.92
C ALA A 14 -51.15 1.12 -18.92
N LEU A 15 -51.24 -0.22 -18.93
CA LEU A 15 -50.36 -1.10 -18.17
C LEU A 15 -48.91 -1.04 -18.66
N LEU A 16 -48.69 -0.96 -19.98
CA LEU A 16 -47.35 -0.77 -20.55
C LEU A 16 -46.76 0.58 -20.15
N ALA A 17 -47.57 1.66 -20.14
CA ALA A 17 -47.15 2.99 -19.70
C ALA A 17 -46.81 3.03 -18.20
N LEU A 18 -47.58 2.33 -17.35
CA LEU A 18 -47.28 2.18 -15.92
C LEU A 18 -46.03 1.30 -15.67
N CYS A 19 -45.79 0.27 -16.49
CA CYS A 19 -44.54 -0.50 -16.44
C CYS A 19 -43.33 0.30 -16.97
N LEU A 20 -43.54 1.19 -17.96
CA LEU A 20 -42.50 2.08 -18.49
C LEU A 20 -42.17 3.23 -17.52
N GLN A 21 -43.13 3.68 -16.70
CA GLN A 21 -42.87 4.64 -15.61
C GLN A 21 -42.05 4.04 -14.46
N GLY A 22 -42.01 2.71 -14.30
CA GLY A 22 -41.09 2.04 -13.39
C GLY A 22 -39.64 1.96 -13.91
N CYS A 23 -39.42 2.24 -15.20
CA CYS A 23 -38.12 2.16 -15.88
C CYS A 23 -37.56 3.53 -16.32
N LEU A 24 -38.24 4.64 -16.02
CA LEU A 24 -37.79 5.99 -16.35
C LEU A 24 -37.43 6.74 -15.07
N GLU A 25 -36.12 6.81 -14.82
CA GLU A 25 -35.46 7.83 -13.99
C GLU A 25 -35.91 7.93 -12.53
N GLY A 26 -35.63 6.89 -11.74
CA GLY A 26 -35.18 7.16 -10.38
C GLY A 26 -33.76 7.72 -10.47
N SER A 27 -33.58 9.05 -10.49
CA SER A 27 -32.24 9.62 -10.36
C SER A 27 -31.61 9.03 -9.10
N ASP A 28 -30.49 8.32 -9.21
CA ASP A 28 -29.77 7.82 -8.05
C ASP A 28 -29.24 9.02 -7.26
N THR A 29 -30.06 9.50 -6.32
CA THR A 29 -29.73 10.69 -5.52
C THR A 29 -28.56 10.45 -4.56
N ASN A 30 -28.09 9.20 -4.43
CA ASN A 30 -26.95 8.87 -3.60
C ASN A 30 -25.66 9.43 -4.21
N TYR A 31 -25.53 9.46 -5.53
CA TYR A 31 -24.30 9.89 -6.21
C TYR A 31 -24.42 11.30 -6.77
N LYS A 32 -23.38 12.11 -6.53
CA LYS A 32 -23.22 13.43 -7.14
C LYS A 32 -21.94 13.48 -7.95
N SER A 33 -22.03 14.00 -9.17
CA SER A 33 -20.85 14.36 -9.96
C SER A 33 -20.07 15.47 -9.25
N VAL A 34 -18.77 15.27 -9.06
CA VAL A 34 -17.91 16.17 -8.28
C VAL A 34 -16.73 16.71 -9.09
N THR A 35 -16.32 15.99 -10.13
CA THR A 35 -15.32 16.41 -11.10
C THR A 35 -15.50 15.59 -12.38
N THR A 36 -14.91 16.03 -13.48
CA THR A 36 -14.89 15.31 -14.75
C THR A 36 -13.46 14.94 -15.08
N GLY A 37 -13.20 13.63 -15.22
CA GLY A 37 -11.91 13.09 -15.63
C GLY A 37 -11.86 12.78 -17.12
N ALA A 38 -10.77 12.15 -17.55
CA ALA A 38 -10.55 11.78 -18.96
C ALA A 38 -11.62 10.83 -19.53
N ASN A 39 -12.17 9.95 -18.69
CA ASN A 39 -13.14 8.92 -19.05
C ASN A 39 -14.60 9.27 -18.68
N GLY A 40 -14.84 10.50 -18.23
CA GLY A 40 -16.17 11.00 -17.87
C GLY A 40 -16.28 11.48 -16.43
N ASP A 41 -17.51 11.63 -15.95
CA ASP A 41 -17.80 12.16 -14.62
C ASP A 41 -17.36 11.20 -13.51
N VAL A 42 -16.66 11.75 -12.52
CA VAL A 42 -16.40 11.09 -11.25
C VAL A 42 -17.51 11.50 -10.28
N LYS A 43 -18.19 10.51 -9.72
CA LYS A 43 -19.28 10.73 -8.76
C LYS A 43 -18.92 10.17 -7.38
N ILE A 44 -19.44 10.82 -6.34
CA ILE A 44 -19.27 10.41 -4.94
C ILE A 44 -20.63 10.06 -4.35
N ASN A 45 -20.67 8.97 -3.58
CA ASN A 45 -21.84 8.60 -2.78
C ASN A 45 -21.97 9.53 -1.56
N VAL A 46 -22.77 10.58 -1.70
CA VAL A 46 -22.92 11.63 -0.68
C VAL A 46 -23.90 11.25 0.42
N GLN A 47 -24.82 10.32 0.18
CA GLN A 47 -25.86 9.94 1.17
C GLN A 47 -25.44 8.78 2.06
N GLN A 48 -24.91 7.69 1.50
CA GLN A 48 -24.69 6.43 2.23
C GLN A 48 -23.24 6.24 2.66
N ALA A 49 -22.26 6.71 1.88
CA ALA A 49 -20.85 6.54 2.21
C ALA A 49 -20.39 7.56 3.26
N ILE A 50 -20.80 7.36 4.52
CA ILE A 50 -20.49 8.25 5.64
C ILE A 50 -19.16 7.87 6.27
N PHE A 51 -18.23 8.81 6.33
CA PHE A 51 -16.92 8.61 6.93
C PHE A 51 -16.41 9.90 7.57
N LYS A 52 -15.42 9.78 8.46
CA LYS A 52 -14.79 10.91 9.13
C LYS A 52 -13.38 11.14 8.62
N GLY A 53 -12.90 12.36 8.76
CA GLY A 53 -11.56 12.75 8.33
C GLY A 53 -11.46 12.91 6.82
N LYS A 54 -10.25 12.75 6.30
CA LYS A 54 -9.89 13.06 4.91
C LYS A 54 -9.25 11.87 4.23
N MET A 55 -9.71 11.57 3.03
CA MET A 55 -9.11 10.59 2.15
C MET A 55 -8.34 11.29 1.04
N TYR A 56 -7.12 10.81 0.78
CA TYR A 56 -6.25 11.28 -0.28
C TYR A 56 -6.04 10.15 -1.27
N PHE A 57 -6.32 10.40 -2.54
CA PHE A 57 -6.23 9.41 -3.62
C PHE A 57 -6.00 10.13 -4.94
N THR A 58 -5.62 9.37 -5.96
CA THR A 58 -5.28 9.93 -7.28
C THR A 58 -6.38 9.63 -8.30
N LEU A 59 -6.75 10.66 -9.05
CA LEU A 59 -7.63 10.56 -10.21
C LEU A 59 -6.88 11.13 -11.42
N ASP A 60 -6.80 10.38 -12.52
CA ASP A 60 -6.04 10.73 -13.72
C ASP A 60 -4.62 11.26 -13.37
N ARG A 61 -3.94 10.58 -12.45
CA ARG A 61 -2.62 10.90 -11.90
C ARG A 61 -2.52 12.24 -11.15
N ASN A 62 -3.64 12.87 -10.83
CA ASN A 62 -3.68 14.06 -9.99
C ASN A 62 -4.12 13.69 -8.58
N LEU A 63 -3.50 14.28 -7.56
CA LEU A 63 -3.84 14.05 -6.16
C LEU A 63 -5.07 14.85 -5.77
N TYR A 64 -6.06 14.19 -5.18
CA TYR A 64 -7.26 14.79 -4.62
C TYR A 64 -7.34 14.54 -3.12
N VAL A 65 -8.05 15.42 -2.41
CA VAL A 65 -8.52 15.19 -1.05
C VAL A 65 -10.05 15.27 -1.01
N LEU A 66 -10.67 14.27 -0.39
CA LEU A 66 -12.10 14.22 -0.09
C LEU A 66 -12.30 14.31 1.42
N ASP A 67 -13.02 15.33 1.87
CA ASP A 67 -13.37 15.53 3.28
C ASP A 67 -14.71 14.85 3.58
N GLY A 68 -14.76 14.00 4.61
CA GLY A 68 -16.00 13.33 5.01
C GLY A 68 -17.12 14.29 5.42
N LYS A 69 -16.79 15.53 5.79
CA LYS A 69 -17.75 16.62 6.08
C LYS A 69 -18.23 17.37 4.83
N ASP A 70 -17.45 17.35 3.74
CA ASP A 70 -17.79 17.99 2.47
C ASP A 70 -17.45 17.07 1.29
N LYS A 71 -18.34 16.09 1.07
CA LYS A 71 -18.17 15.08 0.02
C LYS A 71 -18.56 15.56 -1.38
N VAL A 72 -19.09 16.77 -1.51
CA VAL A 72 -19.52 17.33 -2.82
C VAL A 72 -18.43 18.19 -3.47
N HIS A 73 -17.39 18.58 -2.73
CA HIS A 73 -16.30 19.40 -3.24
C HIS A 73 -14.91 18.80 -2.93
N PRO A 74 -14.55 17.64 -3.51
CA PRO A 74 -13.19 17.15 -3.43
C PRO A 74 -12.22 18.20 -4.02
N LYS A 75 -11.11 18.42 -3.33
CA LYS A 75 -10.11 19.41 -3.74
C LYS A 75 -8.96 18.71 -4.45
N GLN A 76 -8.77 19.04 -5.73
CA GLN A 76 -7.56 18.65 -6.46
C GLN A 76 -6.35 19.45 -5.96
N LEU A 77 -5.34 18.76 -5.43
CA LEU A 77 -4.13 19.33 -4.84
C LEU A 77 -2.98 19.50 -5.82
N THR A 78 -2.87 18.64 -6.85
CA THR A 78 -1.79 18.70 -7.84
C THR A 78 -2.32 18.81 -9.27
N ARG A 79 -1.51 19.39 -10.17
CA ARG A 79 -1.82 19.61 -11.60
C ARG A 79 -0.56 19.48 -12.44
N GLY A 80 -0.67 18.91 -13.63
CA GLY A 80 0.42 18.88 -14.63
C GLY A 80 1.60 17.98 -14.24
N MET A 81 1.35 16.95 -13.44
CA MET A 81 2.34 15.98 -12.95
C MET A 81 1.68 14.60 -12.80
N ASP A 82 2.45 13.52 -12.94
CA ASP A 82 2.01 12.15 -12.66
C ASP A 82 2.30 11.85 -11.18
N VAL A 83 1.27 11.99 -10.33
CA VAL A 83 1.38 11.75 -8.88
C VAL A 83 0.84 10.38 -8.52
N ARG A 84 1.57 9.66 -7.65
CA ARG A 84 1.24 8.32 -7.18
C ARG A 84 1.52 8.17 -5.69
N ASP A 85 0.89 7.16 -5.09
CA ASP A 85 1.09 6.69 -3.73
C ASP A 85 1.13 7.78 -2.65
N PRO A 86 0.08 8.62 -2.51
CA PRO A 86 0.00 9.56 -1.41
C PRO A 86 0.06 8.88 -0.04
N ALA A 87 0.76 9.51 0.90
CA ALA A 87 0.82 9.15 2.31
C ALA A 87 0.70 10.41 3.17
N VAL A 88 -0.30 10.45 4.06
CA VAL A 88 -0.52 11.58 4.96
C VAL A 88 0.28 11.39 6.26
N SER A 89 0.87 12.47 6.79
CA SER A 89 1.58 12.43 8.07
C SER A 89 0.62 12.12 9.22
N PRO A 90 1.09 11.48 10.31
CA PRO A 90 0.25 11.13 11.47
C PRO A 90 -0.54 12.32 12.04
N ASN A 91 0.05 13.52 12.05
CA ASN A 91 -0.59 14.75 12.50
C ASN A 91 -1.52 15.41 11.46
N GLY A 92 -1.66 14.84 10.27
CA GLY A 92 -2.53 15.30 9.18
C GLY A 92 -2.07 16.59 8.47
N LYS A 93 -0.87 17.10 8.77
CA LYS A 93 -0.39 18.40 8.24
C LYS A 93 0.35 18.31 6.92
N LEU A 94 1.02 17.20 6.66
CA LEU A 94 1.82 16.99 5.45
C LEU A 94 1.29 15.79 4.67
N ILE A 95 1.52 15.82 3.36
CA ILE A 95 1.29 14.69 2.46
C ILE A 95 2.54 14.46 1.64
N ALA A 96 3.08 13.25 1.72
CA ALA A 96 4.16 12.75 0.88
C ALA A 96 3.55 12.00 -0.31
N PHE A 97 4.24 11.96 -1.43
CA PHE A 97 3.80 11.28 -2.65
C PHE A 97 4.98 11.13 -3.61
N ILE A 98 4.77 10.30 -4.64
CA ILE A 98 5.72 10.05 -5.72
C ILE A 98 5.34 10.91 -6.92
N ILE A 99 6.33 11.57 -7.53
CA ILE A 99 6.20 12.20 -8.84
C ILE A 99 6.90 11.30 -9.85
N HIS A 100 6.14 10.78 -10.79
CA HIS A 100 6.62 9.81 -11.75
C HIS A 100 7.04 10.50 -13.06
N TYR A 101 8.20 10.11 -13.59
CA TYR A 101 8.73 10.54 -14.87
C TYR A 101 8.97 9.32 -15.77
N LYS A 102 9.45 9.56 -16.99
CA LYS A 102 9.66 8.49 -17.97
C LYS A 102 10.65 7.42 -17.47
N ASP A 103 11.78 7.85 -16.91
CA ASP A 103 12.92 6.98 -16.61
C ASP A 103 13.26 6.91 -15.11
N TYR A 104 12.53 7.66 -14.27
CA TYR A 104 12.76 7.77 -12.83
C TYR A 104 11.52 8.26 -12.08
N SER A 105 11.60 8.31 -10.77
CA SER A 105 10.62 9.02 -9.95
C SER A 105 11.28 9.85 -8.84
N ASP A 106 10.54 10.83 -8.33
CA ASP A 106 10.94 11.69 -7.21
C ASP A 106 10.03 11.43 -6.01
N LEU A 107 10.59 11.50 -4.80
CA LEU A 107 9.84 11.56 -3.55
C LEU A 107 9.67 13.02 -3.15
N ALA A 108 8.43 13.45 -2.96
CA ALA A 108 8.08 14.81 -2.59
C ALA A 108 7.08 14.86 -1.43
N TYR A 109 6.99 16.01 -0.77
CA TYR A 109 5.92 16.31 0.17
C TYR A 109 5.41 17.74 0.03
N MET A 110 4.22 18.02 0.56
CA MET A 110 3.65 19.38 0.66
C MET A 110 2.69 19.48 1.85
N PRO A 111 2.17 20.68 2.20
CA PRO A 111 1.06 20.79 3.13
C PRO A 111 -0.14 19.96 2.65
N ALA A 112 -0.78 19.21 3.54
CA ALA A 112 -1.94 18.38 3.21
C ALA A 112 -3.15 19.19 2.71
N SER A 113 -3.18 20.49 3.00
CA SER A 113 -4.14 21.44 2.44
C SER A 113 -3.85 21.88 0.99
N GLY A 114 -2.73 21.43 0.41
CA GLY A 114 -2.22 21.84 -0.89
C GLY A 114 -1.16 22.93 -0.80
N GLY A 115 -0.41 23.13 -1.87
CA GLY A 115 0.68 24.10 -1.95
C GLY A 115 1.74 23.68 -2.97
N LYS A 116 2.89 24.33 -2.96
CA LYS A 116 4.02 23.93 -3.80
C LYS A 116 4.70 22.68 -3.21
N PRO A 117 4.87 21.60 -4.00
CA PRO A 117 5.65 20.44 -3.57
C PRO A 117 7.12 20.75 -3.31
N THR A 118 7.68 20.05 -2.33
CA THR A 118 9.11 20.01 -2.02
C THR A 118 9.63 18.62 -2.32
N VAL A 119 10.50 18.50 -3.32
CA VAL A 119 11.21 17.24 -3.63
C VAL A 119 12.32 17.03 -2.62
N ILE A 120 12.36 15.84 -2.01
CA ILE A 120 13.35 15.46 -0.98
C ILE A 120 14.30 14.37 -1.46
N ALA A 121 13.87 13.54 -2.40
CA ALA A 121 14.74 12.62 -3.12
C ALA A 121 14.44 12.74 -4.60
N THR A 122 15.47 12.99 -5.42
CA THR A 122 15.32 12.97 -6.86
C THR A 122 15.97 11.76 -7.49
N GLY A 123 15.23 11.09 -8.38
CA GLY A 123 15.69 9.92 -9.09
C GLY A 123 16.35 10.24 -10.43
N THR A 124 16.52 11.52 -10.75
CA THR A 124 17.13 11.95 -12.01
C THR A 124 18.54 11.37 -12.16
N GLY A 125 18.91 11.11 -13.41
CA GLY A 125 20.16 10.43 -13.73
C GLY A 125 20.43 10.45 -15.22
N THR A 126 21.25 9.52 -15.66
CA THR A 126 21.73 9.41 -17.04
C THR A 126 21.95 7.96 -17.41
N PHE A 127 21.85 7.67 -18.71
CA PHE A 127 22.33 6.42 -19.27
C PHE A 127 23.82 6.55 -19.63
N ILE A 128 24.63 5.65 -19.10
CA ILE A 128 26.10 5.64 -19.23
C ILE A 128 26.48 4.42 -20.07
N PRO A 129 27.05 4.59 -21.27
CA PRO A 129 27.57 3.47 -22.05
C PRO A 129 28.72 2.77 -21.32
N VAL A 130 28.66 1.45 -21.20
CA VAL A 130 29.71 0.60 -20.60
C VAL A 130 29.96 -0.58 -21.54
N GLY A 131 30.89 -0.43 -22.48
CA GLY A 131 31.11 -1.40 -23.55
C GLY A 131 29.88 -1.54 -24.45
N ASP A 132 29.41 -2.77 -24.64
CA ASP A 132 28.17 -3.08 -25.39
C ASP A 132 26.90 -2.98 -24.52
N SER A 133 27.04 -2.63 -23.23
CA SER A 133 25.94 -2.48 -22.27
C SER A 133 25.68 -1.01 -21.94
N VAL A 134 24.51 -0.73 -21.35
CA VAL A 134 24.16 0.61 -20.84
C VAL A 134 23.84 0.49 -19.36
N ARG A 135 24.56 1.26 -18.54
CA ARG A 135 24.27 1.41 -17.12
C ARG A 135 23.34 2.60 -16.91
N SER A 136 22.37 2.45 -16.01
CA SER A 136 21.45 3.53 -15.63
C SER A 136 21.80 4.08 -14.25
N SER A 137 21.98 5.39 -14.15
CA SER A 137 22.11 6.09 -12.88
C SER A 137 20.81 6.74 -12.40
N TYR A 138 19.68 6.48 -13.09
CA TYR A 138 18.36 6.86 -12.62
C TYR A 138 17.96 6.02 -11.40
N HIS A 139 17.13 6.58 -10.52
CA HIS A 139 16.57 5.88 -9.36
C HIS A 139 15.04 5.89 -9.36
N TRP A 140 14.48 4.85 -8.76
CA TRP A 140 13.06 4.64 -8.64
C TRP A 140 12.64 4.67 -7.18
N PHE A 141 11.73 5.57 -6.84
CA PHE A 141 11.07 5.65 -5.54
C PHE A 141 9.59 5.30 -5.63
N ALA A 142 9.06 4.63 -4.61
CA ALA A 142 7.65 4.25 -4.56
C ALA A 142 7.09 4.22 -3.13
N GLN A 143 5.77 4.27 -3.02
CA GLN A 143 5.02 3.89 -1.81
C GLN A 143 5.54 4.48 -0.49
N PRO A 144 5.61 5.82 -0.34
CA PRO A 144 6.06 6.42 0.91
C PRO A 144 5.12 6.08 2.07
N ALA A 145 5.66 6.07 3.28
CA ALA A 145 4.93 5.96 4.54
C ALA A 145 5.60 6.82 5.60
N TRP A 146 4.83 7.55 6.40
CA TRP A 146 5.39 8.43 7.42
C TRP A 146 5.78 7.67 8.69
N ASP A 147 6.89 8.09 9.29
CA ASP A 147 7.23 7.80 10.68
C ASP A 147 6.29 8.59 11.63
N PRO A 148 5.98 8.06 12.84
CA PRO A 148 5.15 8.74 13.85
C PRO A 148 5.67 10.12 14.25
N ASP A 149 6.97 10.38 14.10
CA ASP A 149 7.57 11.67 14.41
C ASP A 149 7.14 12.82 13.48
N ASN A 150 6.58 12.52 12.29
CA ASN A 150 6.22 13.47 11.24
C ASN A 150 7.42 14.20 10.60
N GLU A 151 8.62 13.69 10.81
CA GLU A 151 9.89 14.22 10.28
C GLU A 151 10.57 13.23 9.35
N HIS A 152 10.31 11.93 9.50
CA HIS A 152 10.88 10.90 8.63
C HIS A 152 9.84 10.21 7.74
N ILE A 153 10.31 9.76 6.59
CA ILE A 153 9.53 9.02 5.59
C ILE A 153 10.28 7.72 5.27
N TYR A 154 9.57 6.61 5.39
CA TYR A 154 9.92 5.34 4.79
C TYR A 154 9.49 5.32 3.32
N PHE A 155 10.29 4.74 2.43
CA PHE A 155 9.96 4.65 1.01
C PHE A 155 10.65 3.43 0.39
N LEU A 156 10.08 2.95 -0.71
CA LEU A 156 10.76 1.97 -1.55
C LEU A 156 11.76 2.67 -2.46
N GLY A 157 12.95 2.10 -2.63
CA GLY A 157 14.01 2.68 -3.43
C GLY A 157 14.96 1.65 -4.03
N ASP A 158 15.63 1.95 -5.13
CA ASP A 158 16.77 1.19 -5.67
C ASP A 158 18.12 1.89 -5.38
N ASN A 159 18.16 2.66 -4.29
CA ASN A 159 19.24 3.57 -3.91
C ASN A 159 20.63 2.90 -3.85
N GLN A 160 20.68 1.63 -3.44
CA GLN A 160 21.92 0.90 -3.21
C GLN A 160 22.32 -0.04 -4.35
N LYS A 161 21.62 -0.03 -5.49
CA LYS A 161 21.90 -0.98 -6.60
C LYS A 161 23.33 -0.94 -7.15
N HIS A 162 24.10 0.10 -6.84
CA HIS A 162 25.47 0.28 -7.32
C HIS A 162 26.55 0.08 -6.25
N TYR A 163 26.16 -0.25 -5.01
CA TYR A 163 27.03 -0.10 -3.83
C TYR A 163 27.42 -1.41 -3.14
N TRP A 164 26.78 -2.52 -3.48
CA TRP A 164 27.03 -3.80 -2.83
C TRP A 164 28.19 -4.57 -3.46
N ASP A 165 28.96 -5.31 -2.64
CA ASP A 165 29.92 -6.29 -3.15
C ASP A 165 29.16 -7.37 -3.92
N PRO A 166 29.47 -7.61 -5.20
CA PRO A 166 28.97 -8.75 -5.93
C PRO A 166 29.08 -10.05 -5.12
N LYS A 167 30.16 -10.26 -4.36
CA LYS A 167 30.35 -11.48 -3.56
C LYS A 167 29.33 -11.66 -2.45
N LEU A 168 28.89 -10.58 -1.81
CA LEU A 168 27.86 -10.64 -0.77
C LEU A 168 26.47 -10.89 -1.35
N VAL A 169 26.24 -10.42 -2.57
CA VAL A 169 24.96 -10.62 -3.26
C VAL A 169 24.92 -11.89 -4.12
N GLY A 170 25.83 -12.84 -3.89
CA GLY A 170 25.85 -14.14 -4.60
C GLY A 170 26.53 -14.13 -5.97
N ASN A 171 27.49 -13.22 -6.16
CA ASN A 171 28.20 -12.92 -7.42
C ASN A 171 27.29 -12.47 -8.56
N TYR A 172 26.13 -11.92 -8.23
CA TYR A 172 25.28 -11.22 -9.18
C TYR A 172 25.76 -9.77 -9.40
N ASP A 173 25.38 -9.20 -10.53
CA ASP A 173 25.54 -7.78 -10.77
C ASP A 173 24.62 -7.01 -9.81
N ALA A 174 25.15 -6.09 -9.00
CA ALA A 174 24.35 -5.32 -8.06
C ALA A 174 23.29 -4.46 -8.78
N ASP A 175 23.50 -4.14 -10.07
CA ASP A 175 22.58 -3.37 -10.91
C ASP A 175 21.17 -3.98 -11.01
N ILE A 176 21.01 -5.26 -10.65
CA ILE A 176 19.72 -5.97 -10.66
C ILE A 176 19.02 -5.98 -9.29
N LEU A 177 19.54 -5.25 -8.30
CA LEU A 177 18.89 -5.10 -7.00
C LEU A 177 17.53 -4.43 -7.18
N ASP A 178 16.48 -5.16 -6.80
CA ASP A 178 15.12 -4.64 -6.80
C ASP A 178 14.91 -3.58 -5.69
N LEU A 179 13.71 -2.99 -5.64
CA LEU A 179 13.34 -2.03 -4.62
C LEU A 179 13.50 -2.61 -3.20
N GLN A 180 14.14 -1.84 -2.33
CA GLN A 180 14.34 -2.07 -0.90
C GLN A 180 13.59 -1.00 -0.09
N VAL A 181 13.47 -1.15 1.22
CA VAL A 181 12.90 -0.08 2.07
C VAL A 181 14.02 0.79 2.62
N PHE A 182 13.85 2.11 2.49
CA PHE A 182 14.74 3.14 3.02
C PHE A 182 13.98 4.11 3.92
N LYS A 183 14.71 4.84 4.78
CA LYS A 183 14.23 5.94 5.61
C LYS A 183 15.02 7.22 5.31
N ILE A 184 14.33 8.36 5.29
CA ILE A 184 14.93 9.70 5.13
C ILE A 184 14.21 10.75 5.97
N SER A 185 14.95 11.75 6.47
CA SER A 185 14.36 12.96 7.06
C SER A 185 13.88 13.94 5.99
N ILE A 186 12.75 14.61 6.21
CA ILE A 186 12.27 15.70 5.32
C ILE A 186 13.23 16.90 5.27
N HIS A 187 14.18 16.96 6.20
CA HIS A 187 15.23 17.97 6.27
C HIS A 187 16.46 17.63 5.41
N ASP A 188 16.59 16.38 4.97
CA ASP A 188 17.68 15.91 4.13
C ASP A 188 17.32 15.94 2.64
N ARG A 189 18.32 15.73 1.79
CA ARG A 189 18.14 15.65 0.33
C ARG A 189 18.94 14.51 -0.29
N LEU A 190 18.27 13.64 -1.03
CA LEU A 190 18.91 12.66 -1.90
C LEU A 190 18.94 13.16 -3.34
N THR A 191 20.09 12.96 -3.93
CA THR A 191 20.43 13.25 -5.31
C THR A 191 21.12 12.02 -5.88
N GLN A 192 21.41 12.04 -7.19
CA GLN A 192 22.22 11.01 -7.82
C GLN A 192 23.58 10.77 -7.12
N ALA A 193 24.17 11.80 -6.51
CA ALA A 193 25.52 11.71 -5.93
C ALA A 193 25.58 11.10 -4.52
N ASN A 194 24.42 10.95 -3.85
CA ASN A 194 24.34 10.47 -2.47
C ASN A 194 23.11 9.59 -2.24
N ALA A 195 22.57 8.95 -3.28
CA ALA A 195 21.35 8.15 -3.16
C ALA A 195 21.49 7.06 -2.09
N GLU A 196 22.68 6.47 -1.96
CA GLU A 196 23.03 5.45 -0.98
C GLU A 196 23.02 5.91 0.47
N SER A 197 23.01 7.22 0.73
CA SER A 197 23.04 7.76 2.09
C SER A 197 21.70 7.65 2.81
N ALA A 198 20.64 7.23 2.12
CA ALA A 198 19.38 6.89 2.76
C ALA A 198 19.58 5.70 3.71
N GLN A 199 19.01 5.76 4.91
CA GLN A 199 19.10 4.66 5.87
C GLN A 199 18.37 3.44 5.30
N ALA A 200 19.09 2.33 5.09
CA ALA A 200 18.47 1.07 4.72
C ALA A 200 17.65 0.51 5.90
N VAL A 201 16.44 0.06 5.61
CA VAL A 201 15.47 -0.46 6.60
C VAL A 201 15.16 -1.93 6.36
N ALA A 202 15.00 -2.35 5.11
CA ALA A 202 14.78 -3.75 4.76
C ALA A 202 15.41 -4.07 3.40
N TYR A 203 16.10 -5.21 3.32
CA TYR A 203 16.73 -5.71 2.10
C TYR A 203 15.82 -6.65 1.33
N THR A 204 16.11 -6.79 0.04
CA THR A 204 15.31 -7.57 -0.90
C THR A 204 16.05 -8.80 -1.41
N ALA A 205 15.27 -9.82 -1.74
CA ALA A 205 15.76 -10.93 -2.54
C ALA A 205 15.93 -10.49 -3.99
N ILE A 206 17.08 -10.76 -4.57
CA ILE A 206 17.42 -10.35 -5.93
C ILE A 206 16.51 -11.02 -6.97
N GLY A 207 15.97 -10.21 -7.87
CA GLY A 207 15.17 -10.64 -9.02
C GLY A 207 13.76 -11.10 -8.66
N ALA A 208 13.38 -11.05 -7.38
CA ALA A 208 12.07 -11.50 -6.91
C ALA A 208 10.98 -10.42 -7.10
N GLY A 209 11.34 -9.21 -7.57
CA GLY A 209 10.40 -8.14 -7.90
C GLY A 209 10.33 -7.00 -6.87
N GLY A 210 11.21 -7.02 -5.87
CA GLY A 210 11.36 -5.94 -4.89
C GLY A 210 10.38 -5.99 -3.73
N LEU A 211 10.74 -5.31 -2.65
CA LEU A 211 9.87 -5.12 -1.51
C LEU A 211 8.70 -4.21 -1.89
N ARG A 212 7.58 -4.41 -1.20
CA ARG A 212 6.36 -3.65 -1.40
C ARG A 212 5.78 -3.28 -0.06
N ASP A 213 4.94 -2.28 -0.11
CA ASP A 213 3.99 -1.94 0.92
C ASP A 213 4.51 -1.64 2.34
N PRO A 214 5.54 -0.78 2.50
CA PRO A 214 5.97 -0.36 3.82
C PRO A 214 4.85 0.39 4.56
N ALA A 215 4.66 0.08 5.84
CA ALA A 215 3.79 0.82 6.75
C ALA A 215 4.34 0.75 8.19
N TYR A 216 4.44 1.90 8.85
CA TYR A 216 4.88 1.98 10.24
C TYR A 216 3.79 1.47 11.19
N ARG A 217 4.18 0.80 12.27
CA ARG A 217 3.26 0.28 13.28
C ARG A 217 2.88 1.37 14.31
N PRO A 218 1.68 1.97 14.23
CA PRO A 218 1.30 3.06 15.13
C PRO A 218 1.13 2.58 16.57
N GLY A 219 1.15 3.51 17.53
CA GLY A 219 0.89 3.24 18.95
C GLY A 219 2.13 3.40 19.84
N ALA A 220 1.94 3.95 21.04
CA ALA A 220 3.04 4.33 21.94
C ALA A 220 3.93 3.16 22.40
N GLY A 221 3.46 1.92 22.29
CA GLY A 221 4.20 0.71 22.67
C GLY A 221 4.92 -0.01 21.52
N HIS A 222 4.86 0.52 20.29
CA HIS A 222 5.34 -0.14 19.06
C HIS A 222 6.43 0.66 18.36
N LYS A 223 7.42 1.11 19.13
CA LYS A 223 8.50 1.92 18.57
C LYS A 223 9.32 1.11 17.58
N ASP A 224 9.73 1.77 16.50
CA ASP A 224 10.69 1.25 15.54
C ASP A 224 10.23 0.01 14.77
N GLU A 225 8.92 -0.30 14.73
CA GLU A 225 8.39 -1.45 13.98
C GLU A 225 7.75 -1.02 12.65
N LEU A 226 8.17 -1.67 11.55
CA LEU A 226 7.60 -1.50 10.22
C LEU A 226 7.12 -2.85 9.67
N VAL A 227 5.98 -2.86 8.97
CA VAL A 227 5.53 -4.01 8.17
C VAL A 227 5.78 -3.74 6.68
N TYR A 228 6.06 -4.79 5.92
CA TYR A 228 6.15 -4.74 4.46
C TYR A 228 5.83 -6.10 3.84
N THR A 229 5.59 -6.10 2.53
CA THR A 229 5.44 -7.28 1.69
C THR A 229 6.77 -7.62 1.03
N SER A 230 7.22 -8.88 1.13
CA SER A 230 8.40 -9.41 0.42
C SER A 230 8.03 -10.46 -0.60
N TYR A 231 8.91 -10.66 -1.57
CA TYR A 231 8.82 -11.68 -2.60
C TYR A 231 10.09 -12.53 -2.54
N LYS A 232 9.94 -13.86 -2.53
CA LYS A 232 11.07 -14.79 -2.49
C LYS A 232 10.79 -16.00 -3.38
N TYR A 233 11.76 -16.41 -4.19
CA TYR A 233 11.64 -17.68 -4.92
C TYR A 233 11.67 -18.85 -3.96
N ILE A 234 10.88 -19.90 -4.21
CA ILE A 234 10.80 -21.04 -3.27
C ILE A 234 11.38 -22.30 -3.89
N ALA A 235 12.25 -22.98 -3.15
CA ALA A 235 12.71 -24.32 -3.50
C ALA A 235 11.61 -25.40 -3.37
N PRO A 236 11.68 -26.51 -4.13
CA PRO A 236 12.62 -26.76 -5.23
C PRO A 236 12.18 -26.13 -6.57
N ASP A 237 10.99 -25.52 -6.62
CA ASP A 237 10.39 -24.95 -7.84
C ASP A 237 10.52 -23.42 -7.87
N TYR A 238 11.67 -22.96 -8.34
CA TYR A 238 12.01 -21.53 -8.44
C TYR A 238 11.22 -20.78 -9.51
N SER A 239 10.24 -21.40 -10.18
CA SER A 239 9.27 -20.67 -11.00
C SER A 239 8.18 -20.00 -10.16
N LYS A 240 8.12 -20.32 -8.86
CA LYS A 240 7.11 -19.80 -7.93
C LYS A 240 7.71 -18.86 -6.90
N LEU A 241 6.92 -17.86 -6.54
CA LEU A 241 7.23 -16.90 -5.49
C LEU A 241 6.38 -17.16 -4.24
N ALA A 242 7.00 -17.08 -3.07
CA ALA A 242 6.35 -16.75 -1.80
C ALA A 242 6.11 -15.24 -1.80
N VAL A 243 4.91 -14.83 -1.40
CA VAL A 243 4.61 -13.43 -1.12
C VAL A 243 4.16 -13.34 0.32
N GLN A 244 5.02 -12.74 1.14
CA GLN A 244 4.91 -12.75 2.59
C GLN A 244 4.81 -11.34 3.15
N ILE A 245 4.20 -11.24 4.31
CA ILE A 245 4.21 -10.05 5.15
C ILE A 245 5.27 -10.26 6.24
N ASN A 246 6.17 -9.30 6.40
CA ASN A 246 7.23 -9.33 7.42
C ASN A 246 7.15 -8.10 8.32
N LEU A 247 7.62 -8.26 9.56
CA LEU A 247 7.78 -7.20 10.54
C LEU A 247 9.28 -7.01 10.81
N ILE A 248 9.74 -5.77 10.90
CA ILE A 248 11.17 -5.45 11.08
C ILE A 248 11.35 -4.32 12.09
N ASP A 249 12.47 -4.34 12.80
CA ASP A 249 12.98 -3.17 13.52
C ASP A 249 13.70 -2.25 12.53
N VAL A 250 13.22 -1.02 12.38
CA VAL A 250 13.68 -0.06 11.36
C VAL A 250 15.14 0.37 11.51
N ASN A 251 15.74 0.14 12.68
CA ASN A 251 17.12 0.52 12.97
C ASN A 251 18.09 -0.68 12.92
N ALA A 252 17.60 -1.92 12.89
CA ALA A 252 18.43 -3.12 13.01
C ALA A 252 19.59 -3.19 12.00
N ILE A 253 19.36 -2.81 10.75
CA ILE A 253 20.40 -2.77 9.71
C ILE A 253 21.42 -1.67 10.03
N ASN A 254 20.95 -0.44 10.30
CA ASN A 254 21.82 0.69 10.59
C ASN A 254 22.68 0.44 11.84
N ASP A 255 22.09 -0.10 12.90
CA ASP A 255 22.80 -0.44 14.14
C ASP A 255 23.88 -1.50 13.89
N ASN A 256 23.61 -2.48 13.02
CA ASN A 256 24.62 -3.44 12.60
C ASN A 256 25.76 -2.79 11.79
N VAL A 257 25.45 -1.87 10.89
CA VAL A 257 26.46 -1.12 10.12
C VAL A 257 27.35 -0.29 11.05
N GLN A 258 26.75 0.41 12.02
CA GLN A 258 27.49 1.23 12.99
C GLN A 258 28.37 0.39 13.93
N GLN A 259 28.04 -0.88 14.15
CA GLN A 259 28.87 -1.80 14.92
C GLN A 259 30.16 -2.20 14.18
N PHE A 260 30.18 -2.15 12.84
CA PHE A 260 31.31 -2.59 12.01
C PHE A 260 31.71 -1.54 10.94
N PRO A 261 32.11 -0.31 11.34
CA PRO A 261 32.31 0.79 10.39
C PRO A 261 33.48 0.60 9.41
N ASP A 262 34.51 -0.17 9.79
CA ASP A 262 35.72 -0.38 8.98
C ASP A 262 35.64 -1.60 8.05
N ASN A 263 34.55 -2.36 8.11
CA ASN A 263 34.37 -3.55 7.27
C ASN A 263 32.97 -3.56 6.64
N PRO A 264 32.78 -2.84 5.52
CA PRO A 264 31.50 -2.82 4.83
C PRO A 264 31.06 -4.22 4.35
N TYR A 265 31.98 -5.19 4.32
CA TYR A 265 31.70 -6.56 3.92
C TYR A 265 31.42 -7.54 5.09
N ALA A 266 31.56 -7.10 6.35
CA ALA A 266 31.20 -7.91 7.53
C ALA A 266 29.79 -7.61 8.06
N GLN A 267 28.98 -6.91 7.27
CA GLN A 267 27.60 -6.62 7.62
C GLN A 267 26.84 -7.95 7.69
N LYS A 268 26.19 -8.17 8.84
CA LYS A 268 25.36 -9.36 9.07
C LYS A 268 24.20 -9.38 8.08
N TYR A 269 23.62 -8.21 7.83
CA TYR A 269 22.47 -8.03 6.96
C TYR A 269 22.91 -7.49 5.60
N HIS A 270 22.39 -8.08 4.54
CA HIS A 270 22.64 -7.67 3.16
C HIS A 270 21.56 -8.23 2.23
N PRO A 271 21.27 -7.54 1.10
CA PRO A 271 20.45 -8.13 0.05
C PRO A 271 21.18 -9.32 -0.57
N GLY A 272 20.47 -10.14 -1.31
CA GLY A 272 21.12 -11.27 -1.97
C GLY A 272 20.16 -12.13 -2.76
N ALA A 273 20.75 -13.09 -3.48
CA ALA A 273 19.98 -14.17 -4.07
C ALA A 273 19.33 -15.03 -2.97
N TYR A 274 18.29 -15.77 -3.35
CA TYR A 274 17.61 -16.70 -2.46
C TYR A 274 18.59 -17.61 -1.69
N GLY A 275 18.33 -17.80 -0.40
CA GLY A 275 19.16 -18.60 0.51
C GLY A 275 20.45 -17.92 0.98
N ASN A 276 20.85 -16.82 0.33
CA ASN A 276 22.01 -16.00 0.71
C ASN A 276 21.60 -14.60 1.19
N GLU A 277 20.38 -14.15 0.90
CA GLU A 277 19.79 -12.94 1.48
C GLU A 277 19.75 -13.04 3.02
N ILE A 278 20.22 -12.00 3.70
CA ILE A 278 20.12 -11.90 5.16
C ILE A 278 19.49 -10.55 5.52
N ASP A 279 18.29 -10.60 6.08
CA ASP A 279 17.49 -9.43 6.45
C ASP A 279 17.00 -9.58 7.91
N PRO A 280 16.94 -8.51 8.73
CA PRO A 280 16.56 -8.63 10.14
C PRO A 280 15.06 -8.80 10.39
N SER A 281 14.24 -8.97 9.35
CA SER A 281 12.80 -9.13 9.54
C SER A 281 12.39 -10.51 10.06
N VAL A 282 11.18 -10.53 10.62
CA VAL A 282 10.46 -11.72 11.03
C VAL A 282 9.19 -11.86 10.20
N ALA A 283 9.03 -13.01 9.54
CA ALA A 283 7.83 -13.30 8.78
C ALA A 283 6.59 -13.44 9.68
N LEU A 284 5.52 -12.74 9.32
CA LEU A 284 4.20 -12.86 9.94
C LEU A 284 3.29 -13.84 9.18
N THR A 285 3.65 -14.20 7.95
CA THR A 285 2.91 -15.15 7.12
C THR A 285 3.83 -16.23 6.54
N PRO A 286 3.35 -17.46 6.29
CA PRO A 286 4.19 -18.57 5.85
C PRO A 286 4.87 -18.34 4.51
N GLU A 287 6.11 -18.83 4.39
CA GLU A 287 6.84 -18.93 3.12
C GLU A 287 6.31 -20.14 2.35
N GLN A 288 5.30 -19.93 1.50
CA GLN A 288 4.65 -21.02 0.79
C GLN A 288 4.32 -20.64 -0.66
N ALA A 289 4.58 -21.58 -1.57
CA ALA A 289 4.35 -21.38 -2.99
C ALA A 289 2.85 -21.27 -3.26
N ASN A 290 2.47 -20.34 -4.14
CA ASN A 290 1.07 -20.01 -4.44
C ASN A 290 0.25 -19.48 -3.26
N LEU A 291 0.87 -19.24 -2.10
CA LEU A 291 0.24 -18.49 -1.01
C LEU A 291 0.72 -17.04 -1.15
N THR A 292 -0.24 -16.14 -1.28
CA THR A 292 0.04 -14.74 -1.51
C THR A 292 -0.66 -13.89 -0.47
N ASN A 293 0.10 -13.36 0.49
CA ASN A 293 -0.35 -12.38 1.47
C ASN A 293 0.39 -11.07 1.21
N MET A 294 -0.33 -9.97 1.00
CA MET A 294 0.25 -8.69 0.57
C MET A 294 -0.58 -7.50 1.05
N GLN A 295 -0.08 -6.30 0.76
CA GLN A 295 -0.77 -5.02 1.03
C GLN A 295 -1.24 -4.89 2.49
N PRO A 296 -0.32 -5.09 3.46
CA PRO A 296 -0.62 -4.96 4.87
C PRO A 296 -0.93 -3.51 5.25
N SER A 297 -1.82 -3.32 6.22
CA SER A 297 -2.08 -2.04 6.88
C SER A 297 -2.41 -2.26 8.35
N PHE A 298 -1.83 -1.45 9.24
CA PHE A 298 -2.09 -1.54 10.67
C PHE A 298 -3.41 -0.87 11.05
N SER A 299 -4.10 -1.44 12.03
CA SER A 299 -5.12 -0.72 12.78
C SER A 299 -4.50 0.50 13.48
N PRO A 300 -5.29 1.55 13.82
CA PRO A 300 -4.73 2.77 14.42
C PRO A 300 -4.00 2.56 15.75
N ASP A 301 -4.30 1.48 16.46
CA ASP A 301 -3.63 1.09 17.71
C ASP A 301 -2.39 0.19 17.51
N GLY A 302 -2.11 -0.23 16.26
CA GLY A 302 -0.97 -1.07 15.89
C GLY A 302 -1.10 -2.55 16.27
N ASN A 303 -2.21 -2.96 16.90
CA ASN A 303 -2.34 -4.33 17.44
C ASN A 303 -2.90 -5.34 16.44
N THR A 304 -3.43 -4.86 15.31
CA THR A 304 -4.03 -5.70 14.28
C THR A 304 -3.54 -5.28 12.92
N LEU A 305 -3.32 -6.25 12.04
CA LEU A 305 -3.04 -6.03 10.64
C LEU A 305 -4.26 -6.42 9.82
N ILE A 306 -4.66 -5.58 8.87
CA ILE A 306 -5.48 -6.01 7.72
C ILE A 306 -4.54 -6.26 6.54
N TYR A 307 -4.83 -7.28 5.75
CA TYR A 307 -4.04 -7.61 4.57
C TYR A 307 -4.88 -8.30 3.50
N VAL A 308 -4.38 -8.29 2.26
CA VAL A 308 -4.99 -8.99 1.13
C VAL A 308 -4.39 -10.38 1.02
N ARG A 309 -5.25 -11.38 0.85
CA ARG A 309 -4.84 -12.73 0.46
C ARG A 309 -5.47 -13.11 -0.87
N ARG A 310 -4.65 -13.59 -1.81
CA ARG A 310 -5.16 -14.23 -3.03
C ARG A 310 -5.68 -15.62 -2.68
N ASP A 311 -6.97 -15.86 -2.86
CA ASP A 311 -7.56 -17.19 -2.61
C ASP A 311 -7.41 -18.10 -3.83
N ASP A 312 -7.60 -17.55 -5.03
CA ASP A 312 -7.40 -18.24 -6.31
C ASP A 312 -7.03 -17.24 -7.42
N ALA A 313 -6.99 -17.69 -8.68
CA ALA A 313 -6.59 -16.85 -9.81
C ALA A 313 -7.49 -15.62 -10.05
N THR A 314 -8.72 -15.66 -9.56
CA THR A 314 -9.79 -14.69 -9.85
C THR A 314 -10.43 -14.09 -8.61
N HIS A 315 -9.98 -14.45 -7.40
CA HIS A 315 -10.54 -13.95 -6.14
C HIS A 315 -9.47 -13.55 -5.14
N MET A 316 -9.74 -12.43 -4.47
CA MET A 316 -8.96 -11.91 -3.35
C MET A 316 -9.85 -11.69 -2.13
N SER A 317 -9.27 -11.85 -0.94
CA SER A 317 -9.95 -11.63 0.33
C SER A 317 -9.21 -10.66 1.23
N LEU A 318 -9.97 -9.90 2.02
CA LEU A 318 -9.42 -9.15 3.14
C LEU A 318 -9.39 -10.05 4.37
N TYR A 319 -8.24 -10.07 5.03
CA TYR A 319 -7.99 -10.81 6.26
C TYR A 319 -7.50 -9.88 7.35
N THR A 320 -7.82 -10.20 8.60
CA THR A 320 -7.23 -9.55 9.77
C THR A 320 -6.54 -10.54 10.69
N MET A 321 -5.41 -10.15 11.27
CA MET A 321 -4.73 -10.90 12.33
C MET A 321 -4.12 -9.98 13.38
N SER A 322 -4.05 -10.44 14.62
CA SER A 322 -3.27 -9.76 15.65
C SER A 322 -1.78 -9.79 15.32
N VAL A 323 -1.06 -8.74 15.72
CA VAL A 323 0.38 -8.61 15.49
C VAL A 323 1.12 -9.09 16.73
N VAL A 324 2.13 -9.94 16.54
CA VAL A 324 2.96 -10.46 17.64
C VAL A 324 3.93 -9.37 18.13
N ASN A 325 4.28 -9.41 19.42
CA ASN A 325 5.19 -8.43 20.04
C ASN A 325 6.54 -9.06 20.41
N GLY A 326 7.60 -8.25 20.41
CA GLY A 326 8.94 -8.63 20.87
C GLY A 326 9.54 -9.76 20.04
N VAL A 327 9.54 -9.58 18.71
CA VAL A 327 10.16 -10.52 17.75
C VAL A 327 11.22 -9.85 16.88
N THR A 328 11.21 -8.52 16.79
CA THR A 328 12.13 -7.73 15.95
C THR A 328 13.32 -7.18 16.72
N SER A 329 13.16 -6.87 18.01
CA SER A 329 14.25 -6.45 18.89
C SER A 329 13.96 -6.73 20.38
N ASP A 330 15.01 -6.72 21.19
CA ASP A 330 14.94 -6.62 22.64
C ASP A 330 16.03 -5.65 23.13
N PRO A 331 15.68 -4.47 23.67
CA PRO A 331 16.65 -3.47 24.10
C PRO A 331 17.50 -3.91 25.30
N ASN A 332 17.13 -5.01 25.98
CA ASN A 332 17.88 -5.54 27.12
C ASN A 332 18.75 -6.75 26.74
N ASP A 333 18.69 -7.21 25.49
CA ASP A 333 19.48 -8.34 25.01
C ASP A 333 20.32 -7.95 23.78
N PRO A 334 21.60 -7.61 23.95
CA PRO A 334 22.48 -7.29 22.83
C PRO A 334 22.79 -8.51 21.94
N ALA A 335 22.46 -9.73 22.37
CA ALA A 335 22.56 -10.94 21.56
C ALA A 335 21.23 -11.30 20.87
N PHE A 336 20.22 -10.44 20.97
CA PHE A 336 18.93 -10.67 20.33
C PHE A 336 19.10 -10.94 18.83
N ASP A 337 18.54 -12.05 18.37
CA ASP A 337 18.55 -12.42 16.96
C ASP A 337 17.12 -12.54 16.42
N PRO A 338 16.64 -11.57 15.60
CA PRO A 338 15.32 -11.66 15.00
C PRO A 338 15.18 -12.90 14.11
N ASN A 339 16.28 -13.38 13.52
CA ASN A 339 16.27 -14.54 12.64
C ASN A 339 16.33 -15.89 13.38
N SER A 340 16.34 -15.90 14.72
CA SER A 340 16.37 -17.14 15.49
C SER A 340 15.14 -18.02 15.21
N ALA A 341 15.30 -19.35 15.35
CA ALA A 341 14.19 -20.29 15.16
C ALA A 341 13.00 -20.00 16.10
N ALA A 342 13.28 -19.51 17.32
CA ALA A 342 12.25 -19.12 18.28
C ALA A 342 11.43 -17.91 17.79
N ASN A 343 12.10 -16.86 17.31
CA ASN A 343 11.44 -15.67 16.78
C ASN A 343 10.70 -15.95 15.46
N SER A 344 11.30 -16.77 14.59
CA SER A 344 10.63 -17.26 13.37
C SER A 344 9.32 -17.99 13.68
N GLN A 345 9.34 -18.93 14.64
CA GLN A 345 8.15 -19.66 15.08
C GLN A 345 7.11 -18.73 15.75
N LYS A 346 7.58 -17.77 16.55
CA LYS A 346 6.74 -16.79 17.24
C LYS A 346 6.07 -15.82 16.26
N GLY A 347 6.78 -15.38 15.22
CA GLY A 347 6.28 -14.58 14.09
C GLY A 347 5.02 -15.17 13.47
N LEU A 348 5.07 -16.46 13.15
CA LEU A 348 3.98 -17.18 12.48
C LEU A 348 2.83 -17.60 13.42
N SER A 349 2.99 -17.46 14.73
CA SER A 349 2.09 -18.06 15.73
C SER A 349 0.64 -17.55 15.69
N LEU A 350 0.41 -16.38 15.09
CA LEU A 350 -0.91 -15.75 15.00
C LEU A 350 -1.55 -15.88 13.60
N TYR A 351 -0.79 -16.30 12.58
CA TYR A 351 -1.32 -16.43 11.21
C TYR A 351 -2.49 -17.41 11.14
N GLY A 352 -2.41 -18.55 11.82
CA GLY A 352 -3.49 -19.55 11.86
C GLY A 352 -4.77 -19.07 12.55
N LYS A 353 -4.75 -17.90 13.21
CA LYS A 353 -5.89 -17.25 13.87
C LYS A 353 -6.48 -16.10 13.04
N SER A 354 -6.01 -15.91 11.81
CA SER A 354 -6.50 -14.86 10.93
C SER A 354 -7.99 -15.04 10.62
N THR A 355 -8.73 -13.93 10.60
CA THR A 355 -10.16 -13.89 10.29
C THR A 355 -10.36 -13.34 8.89
N LYS A 356 -11.08 -14.06 8.02
CA LYS A 356 -11.51 -13.55 6.72
C LYS A 356 -12.66 -12.56 6.94
N LEU A 357 -12.53 -11.35 6.42
CA LEU A 357 -13.56 -10.32 6.48
C LEU A 357 -14.54 -10.41 5.31
N MET A 358 -14.01 -10.52 4.09
CA MET A 358 -14.79 -10.58 2.86
C MET A 358 -13.94 -11.12 1.70
N THR A 359 -14.61 -11.50 0.62
CA THR A 359 -14.03 -11.93 -0.66
C THR A 359 -14.64 -11.10 -1.80
N SER A 360 -13.84 -10.74 -2.78
CA SER A 360 -14.29 -10.17 -4.06
C SER A 360 -13.46 -10.75 -5.22
N GLN A 361 -13.81 -10.40 -6.46
CA GLN A 361 -13.03 -10.77 -7.64
C GLN A 361 -11.61 -10.20 -7.52
N TYR A 362 -11.50 -8.88 -7.38
CA TYR A 362 -10.24 -8.22 -7.05
C TYR A 362 -10.50 -7.07 -6.10
N LEU A 363 -9.99 -7.23 -4.87
CA LEU A 363 -9.93 -6.15 -3.88
C LEU A 363 -8.47 -5.86 -3.55
N SER A 364 -8.16 -4.62 -3.19
CA SER A 364 -6.78 -4.22 -2.93
C SER A 364 -6.66 -3.01 -2.01
N GLN A 365 -5.45 -2.83 -1.48
CA GLN A 365 -4.98 -1.64 -0.76
C GLN A 365 -5.89 -1.21 0.40
N PRO A 366 -6.21 -2.12 1.34
CA PRO A 366 -7.04 -1.78 2.47
C PRO A 366 -6.33 -0.77 3.39
N VAL A 367 -7.06 0.23 3.85
CA VAL A 367 -6.59 1.17 4.87
C VAL A 367 -7.65 1.36 5.96
N TRP A 368 -7.20 1.49 7.20
CA TRP A 368 -8.08 1.78 8.31
C TRP A 368 -8.46 3.27 8.35
N SER A 369 -9.68 3.53 8.75
CA SER A 369 -10.06 4.84 9.27
C SER A 369 -9.22 5.19 10.52
N PRO A 370 -8.91 6.48 10.76
CA PRO A 370 -8.13 6.90 11.94
C PRO A 370 -8.77 6.54 13.29
N ASP A 371 -10.10 6.40 13.34
CA ASP A 371 -10.82 5.98 14.55
C ASP A 371 -11.01 4.45 14.63
N GLY A 372 -10.54 3.69 13.65
CA GLY A 372 -10.54 2.22 13.62
C GLY A 372 -11.93 1.61 13.41
N SER A 373 -12.96 2.40 13.12
CA SER A 373 -14.34 1.92 12.98
C SER A 373 -14.69 1.44 11.56
N GLN A 374 -13.90 1.82 10.58
CA GLN A 374 -14.10 1.51 9.17
C GLN A 374 -12.79 1.14 8.48
N ILE A 375 -12.94 0.46 7.35
CA ILE A 375 -11.88 0.23 6.36
C ILE A 375 -12.30 0.82 5.02
N ALA A 376 -11.34 1.39 4.29
CA ALA A 376 -11.47 1.75 2.88
C ALA A 376 -10.60 0.80 2.06
N TYR A 377 -11.06 0.45 0.86
CA TYR A 377 -10.35 -0.46 -0.04
C TYR A 377 -10.80 -0.22 -1.48
N TYR A 378 -9.94 -0.58 -2.43
CA TYR A 378 -10.36 -0.65 -3.82
C TYR A 378 -11.03 -1.99 -4.10
N ASP A 379 -12.09 -1.97 -4.89
CA ASP A 379 -12.78 -3.17 -5.34
C ASP A 379 -13.12 -3.08 -6.82
N TYR A 380 -12.95 -4.19 -7.52
CA TYR A 380 -13.17 -4.31 -8.96
C TYR A 380 -14.56 -4.87 -9.25
N HIS A 381 -15.41 -4.05 -9.86
CA HIS A 381 -16.73 -4.44 -10.32
C HIS A 381 -16.96 -3.87 -11.72
N ASP A 382 -17.62 -4.62 -12.60
CA ASP A 382 -18.02 -4.16 -13.94
C ASP A 382 -16.88 -3.54 -14.78
N ASN A 383 -15.68 -4.13 -14.68
CA ASN A 383 -14.46 -3.73 -15.36
C ASN A 383 -13.80 -2.42 -14.92
N ILE A 384 -14.17 -1.90 -13.75
CA ILE A 384 -13.57 -0.71 -13.16
C ILE A 384 -13.23 -0.93 -11.69
N PHE A 385 -12.17 -0.28 -11.23
CA PHE A 385 -11.91 -0.14 -9.80
C PHE A 385 -12.59 1.11 -9.29
N ASP A 386 -13.21 0.97 -8.11
CA ASP A 386 -13.73 2.08 -7.34
C ASP A 386 -13.29 1.96 -5.88
N LEU A 387 -13.42 3.06 -5.14
CA LEU A 387 -13.18 3.10 -3.71
C LEU A 387 -14.46 2.68 -2.97
N TRP A 388 -14.30 1.78 -2.00
CA TRP A 388 -15.37 1.24 -1.18
C TRP A 388 -15.06 1.43 0.31
N LEU A 389 -16.11 1.44 1.11
CA LEU A 389 -16.04 1.50 2.56
C LEU A 389 -16.78 0.32 3.17
N ALA A 390 -16.28 -0.15 4.31
CA ALA A 390 -17.00 -1.09 5.16
C ALA A 390 -16.80 -0.73 6.63
N SER A 391 -17.88 -0.79 7.42
CA SER A 391 -17.78 -0.67 8.87
C SER A 391 -17.34 -2.00 9.47
N VAL A 392 -16.51 -1.96 10.50
CA VAL A 392 -15.96 -3.14 11.15
C VAL A 392 -16.32 -3.18 12.62
N VAL A 393 -16.54 -4.39 13.13
CA VAL A 393 -16.82 -4.65 14.54
C VAL A 393 -15.76 -5.59 15.10
N LYS A 394 -15.15 -5.18 16.21
CA LYS A 394 -14.21 -6.00 16.97
C LYS A 394 -14.95 -6.75 18.07
N ASP A 395 -14.85 -8.08 18.07
CA ASP A 395 -15.34 -8.89 19.18
C ASP A 395 -14.48 -8.62 20.43
N SER A 396 -15.11 -8.21 21.52
CA SER A 396 -14.38 -7.82 22.74
C SER A 396 -13.74 -9.00 23.49
N LYS A 397 -14.16 -10.23 23.21
CA LYS A 397 -13.65 -11.45 23.87
C LYS A 397 -12.50 -12.07 23.08
N THR A 398 -12.64 -12.17 21.76
CA THR A 398 -11.65 -12.81 20.89
C THR A 398 -10.66 -11.81 20.28
N GLY A 399 -11.04 -10.54 20.20
CA GLY A 399 -10.29 -9.49 19.50
C GLY A 399 -10.40 -9.56 17.97
N SER A 400 -11.13 -10.53 17.41
CA SER A 400 -11.34 -10.70 15.97
C SER A 400 -12.23 -9.61 15.39
N TYR A 401 -11.96 -9.22 14.15
CA TYR A 401 -12.80 -8.29 13.41
C TYR A 401 -13.77 -9.02 12.48
N SER A 402 -14.91 -8.37 12.22
CA SER A 402 -15.89 -8.77 11.20
C SER A 402 -16.45 -7.53 10.51
N ILE A 403 -16.92 -7.67 9.27
CA ILE A 403 -17.67 -6.59 8.60
C ILE A 403 -19.06 -6.48 9.24
N GLN A 404 -19.45 -5.26 9.62
CA GLN A 404 -20.81 -5.00 10.07
C GLN A 404 -21.80 -5.31 8.93
N LYS A 405 -22.84 -6.06 9.24
CA LYS A 405 -23.88 -6.44 8.27
C LYS A 405 -24.43 -5.20 7.54
N ASP A 406 -24.56 -5.31 6.21
CA ASP A 406 -25.12 -4.28 5.33
C ASP A 406 -24.39 -2.91 5.39
N SER A 407 -23.10 -2.90 5.77
CA SER A 407 -22.30 -1.67 5.89
C SER A 407 -21.35 -1.40 4.72
N THR A 408 -21.22 -2.35 3.79
CA THR A 408 -20.37 -2.19 2.61
C THR A 408 -21.02 -1.21 1.64
N VAL A 409 -20.32 -0.14 1.28
CA VAL A 409 -20.84 0.91 0.41
C VAL A 409 -19.77 1.39 -0.56
N GLN A 410 -20.13 1.47 -1.84
CA GLN A 410 -19.30 2.09 -2.87
C GLN A 410 -19.26 3.60 -2.63
N LEU A 411 -18.05 4.14 -2.49
CA LEU A 411 -17.82 5.56 -2.25
C LEU A 411 -17.70 6.33 -3.57
N THR A 412 -17.00 5.78 -4.56
CA THR A 412 -16.81 6.42 -5.87
C THR A 412 -17.53 5.65 -6.98
N GLN A 413 -18.03 6.39 -7.97
CA GLN A 413 -18.19 5.90 -9.34
C GLN A 413 -17.24 6.73 -10.20
N ALA A 414 -16.01 6.26 -10.35
CA ALA A 414 -14.93 7.02 -10.95
C ALA A 414 -14.86 6.87 -12.47
N SER A 415 -15.66 5.99 -13.08
CA SER A 415 -15.68 5.75 -14.53
C SER A 415 -14.29 5.47 -15.10
N GLY A 416 -13.44 4.75 -14.35
CA GLY A 416 -12.07 4.41 -14.75
C GLY A 416 -11.04 5.54 -14.61
N ASN A 417 -11.41 6.68 -14.01
CA ASN A 417 -10.46 7.76 -13.70
C ASN A 417 -9.69 7.51 -12.39
N LEU A 418 -10.08 6.53 -11.57
CA LEU A 418 -9.38 6.18 -10.32
C LEU A 418 -8.12 5.37 -10.62
N ASP A 419 -6.98 5.87 -10.16
CA ASP A 419 -5.69 5.19 -10.28
C ASP A 419 -5.55 4.12 -9.18
N ALA A 420 -6.22 2.98 -9.35
CA ALA A 420 -6.18 1.90 -8.34
C ALA A 420 -4.82 1.18 -8.21
N ASP A 421 -3.85 1.50 -9.08
CA ASP A 421 -2.45 1.12 -8.94
C ASP A 421 -1.67 2.03 -7.96
N SER A 422 -2.30 3.10 -7.48
CA SER A 422 -1.76 4.11 -6.55
C SER A 422 -2.49 4.09 -5.21
N ARG A 423 -1.72 4.09 -4.12
CA ARG A 423 -2.25 4.05 -2.75
C ARG A 423 -3.21 5.18 -2.43
N MET A 424 -4.18 4.89 -1.58
CA MET A 424 -4.90 5.94 -0.88
C MET A 424 -4.36 6.11 0.54
N ALA A 425 -4.54 7.30 1.11
CA ALA A 425 -4.23 7.59 2.50
C ALA A 425 -5.46 8.15 3.22
N TRP A 426 -5.65 7.77 4.48
CA TRP A 426 -6.77 8.23 5.30
C TRP A 426 -6.25 8.90 6.57
N GLY A 427 -6.46 10.21 6.68
CA GLY A 427 -6.11 11.02 7.85
C GLY A 427 -7.33 11.57 8.60
N ALA A 428 -7.10 12.09 9.80
CA ALA A 428 -8.14 12.62 10.69
C ALA A 428 -8.77 13.95 10.21
#